data_AF-A0A1Z5JKW0-F1
#
_entry.id   AF-A0A1Z5JKW0-F1
#
_cell.length_a   1.000
_cell.length_b   1.000
_cell.length_c   1.000
_cell.angle_alpha   90.00
_cell.angle_beta   90.00
_cell.angle_gamma   90.00
#
_symmetry.space_group_name_H-M   'P 1'
#
loop_
_entity.id
_entity.type
_entity.pdbx_description
1 polymer ?
#
loop_
_entity_poly.entity_id
_entity_poly.type
_entity_poly.pdbx_seq_one_letter_code
_entity_poly.pdbx_strand_id
1 'polypeptide(L)'
;MKRDLANSGDSVTLTAENMLGEETYLQDEECLLEDPDSCPIEPQIPFGEALRDRAFWLVGLLAMQSCSGFILANNEALLGNHPIIVYFLTMLVGAGGNAGNQASVRVIRGLALGTLNKDTQRQFLVREFKMACALSMILSLTGFIRAAVFRTPFPETIAVTTALALIVFSSICLGAVLPLFLKALGVDPAHSSTTIQVVMDILGVLLCVFVSSIVLDSPLGALLVSRLSFGAA
;
A
#
# COMPACT_ATOMS: atom_id res chain seq x y z
N MET A 1 31.58 -44.38 4.12
CA MET A 1 30.45 -44.30 3.16
C MET A 1 30.06 -42.81 3.06
N LYS A 2 30.76 -42.04 2.20
CA LYS A 2 30.17 -41.29 1.06
C LYS A 2 28.69 -40.92 1.29
N ARG A 3 28.44 -39.65 1.64
CA ARG A 3 27.90 -38.56 0.78
C ARG A 3 26.48 -38.83 0.31
N ASP A 4 25.55 -37.98 0.75
CA ASP A 4 24.77 -37.15 -0.18
C ASP A 4 24.52 -35.77 0.45
N LEU A 5 25.13 -34.76 -0.16
CA LEU A 5 24.87 -33.33 -0.04
C LEU A 5 23.87 -32.97 -1.14
N ALA A 6 22.83 -32.20 -0.82
CA ALA A 6 22.36 -31.04 -1.59
C ALA A 6 20.90 -30.69 -1.24
N ASN A 7 20.71 -29.74 -0.31
CA ASN A 7 20.10 -28.46 -0.66
C ASN A 7 20.49 -27.43 0.41
N SER A 8 21.73 -26.94 0.32
CA SER A 8 22.40 -26.08 1.29
C SER A 8 22.87 -24.82 0.56
N GLY A 9 21.91 -23.98 0.18
CA GLY A 9 22.13 -22.65 -0.40
C GLY A 9 21.44 -21.56 0.42
N ASP A 10 20.20 -21.82 0.85
CA ASP A 10 19.38 -20.83 1.56
C ASP A 10 19.63 -20.79 3.07
N SER A 11 20.20 -21.85 3.64
CA SER A 11 20.43 -21.91 5.09
C SER A 11 21.68 -21.15 5.53
N VAL A 12 22.61 -20.84 4.62
CA VAL A 12 23.87 -20.15 4.93
C VAL A 12 23.70 -18.64 4.88
N THR A 13 22.94 -18.12 3.91
CA THR A 13 22.59 -16.70 3.81
C THR A 13 21.70 -16.26 4.97
N LEU A 14 20.68 -17.04 5.35
CA LEU A 14 19.86 -16.75 6.53
C LEU A 14 20.65 -16.80 7.84
N THR A 15 21.64 -17.69 7.97
CA THR A 15 22.54 -17.66 9.13
C THR A 15 23.53 -16.51 9.07
N ALA A 16 24.01 -16.10 7.89
CA ALA A 16 24.96 -15.00 7.76
C ALA A 16 24.29 -13.63 7.98
N GLU A 17 23.06 -13.43 7.50
CA GLU A 17 22.28 -12.21 7.81
C GLU A 17 21.86 -12.17 9.28
N ASN A 18 21.46 -13.31 9.86
CA ASN A 18 21.19 -13.38 11.30
C ASN A 18 22.46 -13.19 12.13
N MET A 19 23.62 -13.71 11.70
CA MET A 19 24.89 -13.54 12.41
C MET A 19 25.46 -12.12 12.23
N LEU A 20 25.32 -11.51 11.05
CA LEU A 20 25.70 -10.11 10.86
C LEU A 20 24.76 -9.18 11.63
N GLY A 21 23.47 -9.50 11.70
CA GLY A 21 22.52 -8.81 12.56
C GLY A 21 22.87 -8.97 14.04
N GLU A 22 23.10 -10.19 14.50
CA GLU A 22 23.41 -10.52 15.90
C GLU A 22 24.79 -9.97 16.33
N GLU A 23 25.81 -10.02 15.47
CA GLU A 23 27.12 -9.37 15.68
C GLU A 23 27.00 -7.85 15.72
N THR A 24 26.23 -7.22 14.81
CA THR A 24 26.05 -5.76 14.81
C THR A 24 25.27 -5.30 16.05
N TYR A 25 24.21 -6.03 16.43
CA TYR A 25 23.44 -5.75 17.64
C TYR A 25 24.26 -5.91 18.92
N LEU A 26 25.07 -6.97 19.02
CA LEU A 26 25.97 -7.18 20.16
C LEU A 26 27.07 -6.11 20.20
N GLN A 27 27.59 -5.70 19.04
CA GLN A 27 28.58 -4.63 18.92
C GLN A 27 28.03 -3.28 19.37
N ASP A 28 26.78 -2.96 19.03
CA ASP A 28 26.09 -1.73 19.46
C ASP A 28 25.78 -1.74 20.97
N GLU A 29 25.44 -2.90 21.55
CA GLU A 29 25.20 -3.04 22.99
C GLU A 29 26.50 -2.93 23.81
N GLU A 30 27.59 -3.55 23.35
CA GLU A 30 28.91 -3.47 24.00
C GLU A 30 29.50 -2.05 23.90
N CYS A 31 29.28 -1.37 22.78
CA CYS A 31 29.64 0.03 22.54
C CYS A 31 28.90 1.02 23.46
N LEU A 32 27.60 0.81 23.70
CA LEU A 32 26.81 1.61 24.65
C LEU A 32 27.21 1.38 26.12
N LEU A 33 27.77 0.22 26.44
CA LEU A 33 28.24 -0.12 27.79
C LEU A 33 29.66 0.39 28.07
N GLU A 34 30.54 0.46 27.06
CA GLU A 34 31.91 0.96 27.22
C GLU A 34 31.99 2.50 27.27
N ASP A 35 31.38 3.21 26.31
CA ASP A 35 31.35 4.67 26.30
C ASP A 35 30.14 5.21 25.50
N PRO A 36 29.03 5.56 26.18
CA PRO A 36 27.77 5.95 25.54
C PRO A 36 27.87 7.25 24.71
N ASP A 37 28.89 8.10 24.96
CA ASP A 37 29.11 9.33 24.19
C ASP A 37 29.92 9.09 22.91
N SER A 38 30.60 7.94 22.80
CA SER A 38 31.45 7.57 21.66
C SER A 38 30.76 6.67 20.63
N CYS A 39 29.63 6.08 21.00
CA CYS A 39 28.96 5.12 20.15
C CYS A 39 28.37 5.79 18.91
N PRO A 40 28.53 5.22 17.69
CA PRO A 40 27.95 5.80 16.50
C PRO A 40 26.42 5.89 16.64
N ILE A 41 25.91 7.10 16.85
CA ILE A 41 24.46 7.36 16.92
C ILE A 41 23.80 7.05 15.55
N GLU A 42 24.58 7.03 14.47
CA GLU A 42 24.13 6.76 13.12
C GLU A 42 25.06 5.75 12.41
N PRO A 43 24.51 4.75 11.70
CA PRO A 43 25.30 3.84 10.88
C PRO A 43 26.16 4.62 9.88
N GLN A 44 27.49 4.38 9.89
CA GLN A 44 28.46 5.08 9.04
C GLN A 44 28.45 4.55 7.60
N ILE A 45 27.33 4.70 6.91
CA ILE A 45 27.21 4.35 5.48
C ILE A 45 27.74 5.52 4.65
N PRO A 46 28.77 5.34 3.81
CA PRO A 46 29.26 6.43 2.97
C PRO A 46 28.14 6.92 2.03
N PHE A 47 28.00 8.24 1.93
CA PHE A 47 26.90 8.88 1.19
C PHE A 47 26.73 8.32 -0.24
N GLY A 48 27.83 7.99 -0.92
CA GLY A 48 27.79 7.45 -2.29
C GLY A 48 27.12 6.07 -2.39
N GLU A 49 27.37 5.18 -1.43
CA GLU A 49 26.76 3.85 -1.39
C GLU A 49 25.28 3.96 -1.03
N ALA A 50 24.97 4.71 0.02
CA ALA A 50 23.59 4.97 0.42
C ALA A 50 22.77 5.64 -0.69
N LEU A 51 23.37 6.58 -1.43
CA LEU A 51 22.73 7.22 -2.58
C LEU A 51 22.47 6.21 -3.70
N ARG A 52 23.45 5.37 -4.05
CA ARG A 52 23.31 4.38 -5.12
C ARG A 52 22.19 3.41 -4.84
N ASP A 53 22.12 2.88 -3.62
CA ASP A 53 21.12 1.87 -3.24
C ASP A 53 19.71 2.48 -3.20
N ARG A 54 19.57 3.67 -2.60
CA ARG A 54 18.29 4.40 -2.59
C ARG A 54 17.87 4.81 -3.99
N ALA A 55 18.80 5.31 -4.81
CA ALA A 55 18.50 5.74 -6.19
C ALA A 55 18.07 4.56 -7.06
N PHE A 56 18.76 3.42 -6.99
CA PHE A 56 18.38 2.22 -7.74
C PHE A 56 16.96 1.77 -7.38
N TRP A 57 16.65 1.70 -6.07
CA TRP A 57 15.32 1.34 -5.60
C TRP A 57 14.25 2.35 -6.05
N LEU A 58 14.48 3.64 -5.82
CA LEU A 58 13.53 4.70 -6.17
C LEU A 58 13.28 4.80 -7.68
N VAL A 59 14.31 4.65 -8.50
CA VAL A 59 14.17 4.63 -9.97
C VAL A 59 13.36 3.40 -10.41
N GLY A 60 13.59 2.24 -9.80
CA GLY A 60 12.79 1.04 -10.04
C GLY A 60 11.30 1.24 -9.69
N LEU A 61 11.02 1.84 -8.53
CA LEU A 61 9.66 2.17 -8.11
C LEU A 61 9.01 3.20 -9.06
N LEU A 62 9.75 4.23 -9.49
CA LEU A 62 9.26 5.24 -10.43
C LEU A 62 8.90 4.62 -11.79
N ALA A 63 9.73 3.71 -12.30
CA ALA A 63 9.46 2.99 -13.54
C ALA A 63 8.18 2.13 -13.42
N MET A 64 8.01 1.41 -12.31
CA MET A 64 6.79 0.65 -12.03
C MET A 64 5.56 1.56 -11.92
N GLN A 65 5.66 2.67 -11.18
CA GLN A 65 4.57 3.63 -11.00
C GLN A 65 4.14 4.25 -12.34
N SER A 66 5.08 4.46 -13.26
CA SER A 66 4.81 4.99 -14.60
C SER A 66 3.86 4.09 -15.42
N CYS A 67 3.73 2.81 -15.07
CA CYS A 67 2.78 1.90 -15.72
C CYS A 67 1.32 2.36 -15.57
N SER A 68 0.99 3.11 -14.51
CA SER A 68 -0.33 3.70 -14.34
C SER A 68 -0.73 4.65 -15.48
N GLY A 69 0.26 5.30 -16.12
CA GLY A 69 0.05 6.16 -17.28
C GLY A 69 -0.54 5.42 -18.48
N PHE A 70 -0.17 4.15 -18.70
CA PHE A 70 -0.76 3.34 -19.78
C PHE A 70 -2.24 3.07 -19.53
N ILE A 71 -2.68 2.96 -18.27
CA ILE A 71 -4.09 2.74 -17.94
C ILE A 71 -4.90 3.99 -18.28
N LEU A 72 -4.37 5.18 -17.99
CA LEU A 72 -4.99 6.46 -18.37
C LEU A 72 -5.06 6.60 -19.90
N ALA A 73 -3.96 6.32 -20.61
CA ALA A 73 -3.89 6.43 -22.07
C ALA A 73 -4.91 5.51 -22.77
N ASN A 74 -5.11 4.29 -22.27
CA ASN A 74 -6.11 3.38 -22.82
C ASN A 74 -7.57 3.84 -22.59
N ASN A 75 -7.80 4.80 -21.69
CA ASN A 75 -9.13 5.30 -21.33
C ASN A 75 -9.30 6.79 -21.63
N GLU A 76 -8.55 7.31 -22.61
CA GLU A 76 -8.60 8.71 -23.04
C GLU A 76 -10.01 9.19 -23.41
N ALA A 77 -10.82 8.34 -24.05
CA ALA A 77 -12.19 8.71 -24.42
C ALA A 77 -13.08 8.99 -23.19
N LEU A 78 -13.02 8.13 -22.18
CA LEU A 78 -13.74 8.30 -20.91
C LEU A 78 -13.28 9.57 -20.19
N LEU A 79 -11.96 9.76 -20.09
CA LEU A 79 -11.36 10.89 -19.38
C LEU A 79 -11.56 12.22 -20.14
N GLY A 80 -11.68 12.17 -21.47
CA GLY A 80 -12.02 13.32 -22.31
C GLY A 80 -13.45 13.79 -22.10
N ASN A 81 -14.39 12.85 -21.91
CA ASN A 81 -15.79 13.16 -21.59
C ASN A 81 -15.98 13.60 -20.13
N HIS A 82 -15.19 13.04 -19.20
CA HIS A 82 -15.29 13.28 -17.76
C HIS A 82 -13.94 13.71 -17.16
N PRO A 83 -13.43 14.91 -17.48
CA PRO A 83 -12.10 15.37 -17.05
C PRO A 83 -11.99 15.52 -15.53
N ILE A 84 -13.12 15.67 -14.83
CA ILE A 84 -13.17 15.80 -13.38
C ILE A 84 -12.56 14.57 -12.69
N ILE A 85 -12.68 13.37 -13.27
CA ILE A 85 -12.11 12.14 -12.70
C ILE A 85 -10.60 12.29 -12.47
N VAL A 86 -9.89 12.91 -13.42
CA VAL A 86 -8.44 13.15 -13.33
C VAL A 86 -8.09 14.06 -12.15
N TYR A 87 -8.93 15.05 -11.84
CA TYR A 87 -8.74 15.95 -10.69
C TYR A 87 -8.91 15.25 -9.34
N PHE A 88 -9.55 14.08 -9.31
CA PHE A 88 -9.68 13.26 -8.12
C PHE A 88 -8.61 12.16 -8.01
N LEU A 89 -7.91 11.81 -9.10
CA LEU A 89 -6.95 10.69 -9.10
C LEU A 89 -5.87 10.81 -8.01
N THR A 90 -5.27 11.98 -7.85
CA THR A 90 -4.23 12.21 -6.83
C THR A 90 -4.76 12.00 -5.42
N MET A 91 -6.00 12.43 -5.16
CA MET A 91 -6.67 12.19 -3.88
C MET A 91 -6.97 10.71 -3.69
N LEU A 92 -7.52 10.02 -4.70
CA LEU A 92 -7.91 8.62 -4.61
C LEU A 92 -6.71 7.71 -4.33
N VAL A 93 -5.66 7.86 -5.12
CA VAL A 93 -4.42 7.11 -4.99
C VAL A 93 -3.72 7.43 -3.67
N GLY A 94 -3.64 8.72 -3.29
CA GLY A 94 -3.06 9.13 -2.01
C GLY A 94 -3.82 8.58 -0.80
N ALA A 95 -5.15 8.61 -0.83
CA ALA A 95 -5.98 8.01 0.22
C ALA A 95 -5.77 6.50 0.32
N GLY A 96 -5.67 5.82 -0.83
CA GLY A 96 -5.30 4.42 -0.93
C GLY A 96 -3.96 4.15 -0.25
N GLY A 97 -2.87 4.74 -0.73
CA GLY A 97 -1.51 4.52 -0.19
C GLY A 97 -1.43 4.79 1.32
N ASN A 98 -2.01 5.89 1.79
CA ASN A 98 -2.03 6.23 3.22
C ASN A 98 -2.79 5.21 4.07
N ALA A 99 -3.96 4.75 3.62
CA ALA A 99 -4.76 3.78 4.37
C ALA A 99 -4.07 2.40 4.45
N GLY A 100 -3.47 1.96 3.34
CA GLY A 100 -2.72 0.69 3.29
C GLY A 100 -1.45 0.74 4.14
N ASN A 101 -0.72 1.85 4.09
CA ASN A 101 0.47 2.05 4.93
C ASN A 101 0.12 2.10 6.42
N GLN A 102 -1.01 2.71 6.79
CA GLN A 102 -1.47 2.68 8.18
C GLN A 102 -1.76 1.23 8.64
N ALA A 103 -2.40 0.43 7.80
CA ALA A 103 -2.64 -0.99 8.09
C ALA A 103 -1.33 -1.79 8.17
N SER A 104 -0.38 -1.55 7.26
CA SER A 104 0.91 -2.27 7.25
C SER A 104 1.75 -1.97 8.48
N VAL A 105 1.82 -0.71 8.91
CA VAL A 105 2.53 -0.31 10.14
C VAL A 105 1.94 -1.04 11.35
N ARG A 106 0.62 -1.19 11.44
CA ARG A 106 -0.02 -1.94 12.53
C ARG A 106 0.36 -3.41 12.53
N VAL A 107 0.46 -4.03 11.35
CA VAL A 107 0.88 -5.43 11.19
C VAL A 107 2.33 -5.59 11.59
N ILE A 108 3.24 -4.77 11.03
CA ILE A 108 4.67 -4.79 11.32
C ILE A 108 4.91 -4.62 12.83
N ARG A 109 4.25 -3.63 13.46
CA ARG A 109 4.34 -3.43 14.90
C ARG A 109 3.81 -4.63 15.67
N GLY A 110 2.72 -5.25 15.21
CA GLY A 110 2.18 -6.46 15.81
C GLY A 110 3.17 -7.63 15.76
N LEU A 111 3.88 -7.79 14.63
CA LEU A 111 4.92 -8.79 14.42
C LEU A 111 6.14 -8.52 15.31
N ALA A 112 6.62 -7.27 15.36
CA ALA A 112 7.78 -6.86 16.15
C ALA A 112 7.54 -7.02 17.66
N LEU A 113 6.33 -6.74 18.14
CA LEU A 113 5.97 -6.89 19.55
C LEU A 113 5.59 -8.34 19.93
N GLY A 114 5.61 -9.30 19.00
CA GLY A 114 5.19 -10.68 19.26
C GLY A 114 3.71 -10.84 19.65
N THR A 115 2.90 -9.81 19.42
CA THR A 115 1.44 -9.82 19.66
C THR A 115 0.68 -10.47 18.50
N LEU A 116 1.31 -10.51 17.31
CA LEU A 116 0.79 -11.10 16.10
C LEU A 116 1.51 -12.43 15.79
N ASN A 117 0.91 -13.52 16.24
CA ASN A 117 1.42 -14.90 16.13
C ASN A 117 0.42 -15.76 15.35
N LYS A 118 0.76 -17.01 15.04
CA LYS A 118 -0.11 -17.92 14.27
C LYS A 118 -1.53 -18.04 14.85
N ASP A 119 -1.65 -18.02 16.18
CA ASP A 119 -2.94 -18.14 16.87
C ASP A 119 -3.77 -16.84 16.83
N THR A 120 -3.11 -15.67 16.85
CA THR A 120 -3.78 -14.36 16.89
C THR A 120 -3.97 -13.75 15.49
N GLN A 121 -3.23 -14.23 14.48
CA GLN A 121 -3.23 -13.72 13.11
C GLN A 121 -4.62 -13.69 12.49
N ARG A 122 -5.40 -14.77 12.60
CA ARG A 122 -6.76 -14.83 12.04
C ARG A 122 -7.69 -13.80 12.70
N GLN A 123 -7.62 -13.66 14.02
CA GLN A 123 -8.44 -12.68 14.75
C GLN A 123 -8.06 -11.25 14.36
N PHE A 124 -6.76 -10.99 14.20
CA PHE A 124 -6.25 -9.71 13.74
C PHE A 124 -6.73 -9.36 12.32
N LEU A 125 -6.60 -10.28 11.36
CA LEU A 125 -7.06 -10.05 9.97
C LEU A 125 -8.57 -9.79 9.88
N VAL A 126 -9.38 -10.48 10.69
CA VAL A 126 -10.82 -10.20 10.75
C VAL A 126 -11.12 -8.80 11.31
N ARG A 127 -10.32 -8.33 12.28
CA ARG A 127 -10.44 -6.95 12.79
C ARG A 127 -10.05 -5.94 11.71
N GLU A 128 -8.97 -6.17 10.99
CA GLU A 128 -8.55 -5.30 9.88
C GLU A 128 -9.56 -5.29 8.73
N PHE A 129 -10.19 -6.42 8.42
CA PHE A 129 -11.29 -6.46 7.44
C PHE A 129 -12.48 -5.58 7.87
N LYS A 130 -12.86 -5.63 9.15
CA LYS A 130 -13.91 -4.74 9.70
C LYS A 130 -13.49 -3.27 9.64
N MET A 131 -12.22 -2.97 9.93
CA MET A 131 -11.67 -1.62 9.78
C MET A 131 -11.72 -1.17 8.31
N ALA A 132 -11.42 -2.06 7.36
CA ALA A 132 -11.51 -1.77 5.93
C ALA A 132 -12.93 -1.38 5.53
N CYS A 133 -13.95 -2.13 5.97
CA CYS A 133 -15.35 -1.78 5.74
C CYS A 133 -15.75 -0.43 6.35
N ALA A 134 -15.36 -0.17 7.61
CA ALA A 134 -15.71 1.06 8.30
C ALA A 134 -15.01 2.29 7.69
N LEU A 135 -13.70 2.21 7.47
CA LEU A 135 -12.90 3.31 6.95
C LEU A 135 -13.23 3.61 5.49
N SER A 136 -13.47 2.60 4.64
CA SER A 136 -13.92 2.84 3.26
C SER A 136 -15.23 3.63 3.22
N MET A 137 -16.19 3.34 4.10
CA MET A 137 -17.44 4.08 4.20
C MET A 137 -17.23 5.52 4.66
N ILE A 138 -16.42 5.72 5.71
CA ILE A 138 -16.11 7.06 6.24
C ILE A 138 -15.38 7.92 5.20
N LEU A 139 -14.37 7.36 4.53
CA LEU A 139 -13.59 8.09 3.53
C LEU A 139 -14.42 8.35 2.27
N SER A 140 -15.26 7.40 1.84
CA SER A 140 -16.20 7.60 0.72
C SER A 140 -17.20 8.72 1.01
N LEU A 141 -17.78 8.75 2.23
CA LEU A 141 -18.67 9.83 2.65
C LEU A 141 -17.94 11.19 2.68
N THR A 142 -16.71 11.21 3.17
CA THR A 142 -15.87 12.41 3.17
C THR A 142 -15.57 12.87 1.74
N GLY A 143 -15.29 11.93 0.83
CA GLY A 143 -15.12 12.19 -0.60
C GLY A 143 -16.39 12.74 -1.24
N PHE A 144 -17.57 12.27 -0.83
CA PHE A 144 -18.86 12.77 -1.30
C PHE A 144 -19.08 14.22 -0.88
N ILE A 145 -18.82 14.54 0.39
CA ILE A 145 -18.89 15.90 0.92
C ILE A 145 -17.92 16.81 0.14
N ARG A 146 -16.68 16.36 -0.10
CA ARG A 146 -15.73 17.09 -0.95
C ARG A 146 -16.32 17.33 -2.34
N ALA A 147 -16.78 16.29 -3.04
CA ALA A 147 -17.32 16.42 -4.39
C ALA A 147 -18.50 17.42 -4.46
N ALA A 148 -19.36 17.43 -3.44
CA ALA A 148 -20.45 18.39 -3.30
C ALA A 148 -19.94 19.83 -3.11
N VAL A 149 -18.93 20.06 -2.27
CA VAL A 149 -18.30 21.38 -2.07
C VAL A 149 -17.72 21.93 -3.38
N PHE A 150 -17.10 21.06 -4.17
CA PHE A 150 -16.52 21.41 -5.48
C PHE A 150 -17.57 21.46 -6.61
N ARG A 151 -18.87 21.28 -6.30
CA ARG A 151 -19.99 21.26 -7.26
C ARG A 151 -19.75 20.29 -8.42
N THR A 152 -19.17 19.14 -8.11
CA THR A 152 -18.98 18.05 -9.08
C THR A 152 -20.35 17.55 -9.52
N PRO A 153 -20.57 17.26 -10.81
CA PRO A 153 -21.86 16.74 -11.24
C PRO A 153 -22.14 15.39 -10.58
N PHE A 154 -23.43 15.09 -10.42
CA PHE A 154 -23.88 13.95 -9.61
C PHE A 154 -23.37 12.59 -10.12
N PRO A 155 -23.40 12.28 -11.44
CA PRO A 155 -22.89 11.00 -11.94
C PRO A 155 -21.40 10.77 -11.59
N GLU A 156 -20.55 11.77 -11.79
CA GLU A 156 -19.13 11.73 -11.49
C GLU A 156 -18.87 11.63 -9.99
N THR A 157 -19.70 12.29 -9.18
CA THR A 157 -19.64 12.18 -7.72
C THR A 157 -19.85 10.73 -7.27
N ILE A 158 -20.85 10.05 -7.82
CA ILE A 158 -21.11 8.63 -7.51
C ILE A 158 -19.95 7.74 -7.97
N ALA A 159 -19.44 7.96 -9.18
CA ALA A 159 -18.29 7.22 -9.71
C ALA A 159 -17.05 7.37 -8.80
N VAL A 160 -16.67 8.61 -8.46
CA VAL A 160 -15.49 8.90 -7.64
C VAL A 160 -15.62 8.36 -6.23
N THR A 161 -16.78 8.51 -5.60
CA THR A 161 -16.99 8.07 -4.20
C THR A 161 -17.08 6.56 -4.07
N THR A 162 -17.66 5.89 -5.07
CA THR A 162 -17.65 4.42 -5.16
C THR A 162 -16.24 3.90 -5.40
N ALA A 163 -15.48 4.53 -6.32
CA ALA A 163 -14.08 4.21 -6.53
C ALA A 163 -13.26 4.38 -5.25
N LEU A 164 -13.44 5.49 -4.53
CA LEU A 164 -12.75 5.76 -3.27
C LEU A 164 -13.01 4.67 -2.23
N ALA A 165 -14.27 4.23 -2.09
CA ALA A 165 -14.62 3.15 -1.17
C ALA A 165 -13.86 1.86 -1.49
N LEU A 166 -13.85 1.46 -2.77
CA LEU A 166 -13.16 0.24 -3.22
C LEU A 166 -11.65 0.36 -3.07
N ILE A 167 -11.06 1.51 -3.45
CA ILE A 167 -9.62 1.76 -3.33
C ILE A 167 -9.15 1.67 -1.88
N VAL A 168 -9.86 2.32 -0.95
CA VAL A 168 -9.51 2.31 0.48
C VAL A 168 -9.69 0.90 1.06
N PHE A 169 -10.77 0.21 0.71
CA PHE A 169 -11.02 -1.15 1.16
C PHE A 169 -9.93 -2.12 0.69
N SER A 170 -9.62 -2.12 -0.61
CA SER A 170 -8.56 -2.94 -1.19
C SER A 170 -7.20 -2.61 -0.59
N SER A 171 -6.93 -1.32 -0.36
CA SER A 171 -5.66 -0.88 0.22
C SER A 171 -5.44 -1.38 1.64
N ILE A 172 -6.45 -1.28 2.52
CA ILE A 172 -6.35 -1.77 3.90
C ILE A 172 -6.16 -3.29 3.91
N CYS A 173 -6.90 -4.01 3.05
CA CYS A 173 -6.73 -5.46 2.89
C CYS A 173 -5.30 -5.81 2.43
N LEU A 174 -4.75 -5.10 1.44
CA LEU A 174 -3.38 -5.29 0.98
C LEU A 174 -2.36 -4.94 2.08
N GLY A 175 -2.56 -3.83 2.80
CA GLY A 175 -1.71 -3.42 3.90
C GLY A 175 -1.70 -4.41 5.07
N ALA A 176 -2.81 -5.12 5.31
CA ALA A 176 -2.90 -6.16 6.31
C ALA A 176 -2.19 -7.47 5.90
N VAL A 177 -2.22 -7.81 4.61
CA VAL A 177 -1.72 -9.10 4.09
C VAL A 177 -0.26 -9.03 3.66
N LEU A 178 0.17 -7.94 3.02
CA LEU A 178 1.49 -7.85 2.40
C LEU A 178 2.65 -8.04 3.40
N PRO A 179 2.67 -7.43 4.59
CA PRO A 179 3.77 -7.63 5.55
C PRO A 179 3.84 -9.08 6.05
N LEU A 180 2.69 -9.75 6.17
CA LEU A 180 2.62 -11.18 6.54
C LEU A 180 3.17 -12.06 5.41
N PHE A 181 2.87 -11.69 4.17
CA PHE A 181 3.38 -12.39 2.99
C PHE A 181 4.90 -12.23 2.85
N LEU A 182 5.43 -11.01 3.02
CA LEU A 182 6.88 -10.77 3.01
C LEU A 182 7.60 -11.57 4.11
N LYS A 183 7.05 -11.55 5.34
CA LYS A 183 7.57 -12.38 6.44
C LYS A 183 7.60 -13.87 6.08
N ALA A 184 6.55 -14.36 5.42
CA ALA A 184 6.48 -15.77 5.01
C ALA A 184 7.52 -16.14 3.93
N LEU A 185 7.96 -15.16 3.12
CA LEU A 185 9.04 -15.30 2.14
C LEU A 185 10.43 -15.06 2.72
N GLY A 186 10.56 -14.71 4.00
CA GLY A 186 11.84 -14.34 4.62
C GLY A 186 12.35 -12.95 4.22
N VAL A 187 11.51 -12.10 3.61
CA VAL A 187 11.83 -10.71 3.27
C VAL A 187 11.40 -9.80 4.41
N ASP A 188 12.20 -8.77 4.72
CA ASP A 188 11.86 -7.78 5.75
C ASP A 188 10.49 -7.12 5.49
N PRO A 189 9.51 -7.28 6.41
CA PRO A 189 8.20 -6.64 6.33
C PRO A 189 8.24 -5.11 6.21
N ALA A 190 9.34 -4.45 6.61
CA ALA A 190 9.50 -3.00 6.50
C ALA A 190 9.40 -2.48 5.05
N HIS A 191 9.76 -3.30 4.05
CA HIS A 191 9.61 -2.95 2.63
C HIS A 191 8.16 -2.91 2.14
N SER A 192 7.19 -3.38 2.94
CA SER A 192 5.78 -3.39 2.56
C SER A 192 5.24 -1.97 2.30
N SER A 193 5.65 -0.95 3.05
CA SER A 193 5.08 0.40 2.90
C SER A 193 5.38 1.06 1.54
N THR A 194 6.62 0.96 1.07
CA THR A 194 6.99 1.50 -0.26
C THR A 194 6.35 0.68 -1.38
N THR A 195 6.24 -0.64 -1.19
CA THR A 195 5.56 -1.54 -2.13
C THR A 195 4.07 -1.25 -2.22
N ILE A 196 3.39 -1.04 -1.09
CA ILE A 196 1.96 -0.67 -1.04
C ILE A 196 1.71 0.60 -1.82
N GLN A 197 2.55 1.63 -1.65
CA GLN A 197 2.37 2.88 -2.37
C GLN A 197 2.36 2.65 -3.89
N VAL A 198 3.37 1.96 -4.43
CA VAL A 198 3.47 1.69 -5.88
C VAL A 198 2.31 0.82 -6.38
N VAL A 199 1.94 -0.20 -5.62
CA VAL A 199 0.77 -1.03 -5.95
C VAL A 199 -0.50 -0.19 -5.98
N MET A 200 -0.69 0.71 -5.02
CA MET A 200 -1.87 1.59 -4.94
C MET A 200 -1.87 2.70 -5.99
N ASP A 201 -0.71 3.14 -6.49
CA ASP A 201 -0.64 4.06 -7.62
C ASP A 201 -1.21 3.41 -8.90
N ILE A 202 -0.91 2.13 -9.13
CA ILE A 202 -1.40 1.38 -10.29
C ILE A 202 -2.85 0.92 -10.07
N LEU A 203 -3.10 0.25 -8.94
CA LEU A 203 -4.42 -0.32 -8.61
C LEU A 203 -5.46 0.77 -8.37
N GLY A 204 -5.09 1.89 -7.75
CA GLY A 204 -5.99 3.01 -7.50
C GLY A 204 -6.48 3.65 -8.80
N VAL A 205 -5.56 3.85 -9.75
CA VAL A 205 -5.89 4.29 -11.11
C VAL A 205 -6.80 3.28 -11.82
N LEU A 206 -6.43 2.00 -11.78
CA LEU A 206 -7.20 0.93 -12.42
C LEU A 206 -8.63 0.86 -11.89
N LEU A 207 -8.81 0.85 -10.56
CA LEU A 207 -10.12 0.81 -9.91
C LEU A 207 -10.93 2.07 -10.21
N CYS A 208 -10.29 3.25 -10.21
CA CYS A 208 -10.96 4.50 -10.53
C CYS A 208 -11.54 4.50 -11.94
N VAL A 209 -10.73 4.13 -12.93
CA VAL A 209 -11.15 4.05 -14.32
C VAL A 209 -12.22 2.97 -14.50
N PHE A 210 -12.01 1.77 -13.95
CA PHE A 210 -12.96 0.66 -14.05
C PHE A 210 -14.34 1.02 -13.49
N VAL A 211 -14.39 1.61 -12.30
CA VAL A 211 -15.65 2.05 -11.69
C VAL A 211 -16.27 3.17 -12.50
N SER A 212 -15.48 4.12 -12.98
CA SER A 212 -15.97 5.23 -13.79
C SER A 212 -16.59 4.75 -15.10
N SER A 213 -15.96 3.81 -15.81
CA SER A 213 -16.52 3.18 -17.01
C SER A 213 -17.85 2.48 -16.72
N ILE A 214 -17.95 1.76 -15.60
CA ILE A 214 -19.21 1.08 -15.24
C ILE A 214 -20.30 2.10 -14.87
N VAL A 215 -19.98 3.15 -14.14
CA VAL A 215 -20.99 4.10 -13.64
C VAL A 215 -21.44 5.08 -14.73
N LEU A 216 -20.53 5.53 -15.60
CA LEU A 216 -20.77 6.61 -16.55
C LEU A 216 -21.10 6.11 -17.97
N ASP A 217 -20.41 5.08 -18.45
CA ASP A 217 -20.59 4.59 -19.84
C ASP A 217 -21.56 3.40 -19.94
N SER A 218 -21.85 2.68 -18.85
CA SER A 218 -22.71 1.49 -18.93
C SER A 218 -24.22 1.82 -18.84
N PRO A 219 -25.09 1.07 -19.55
CA PRO A 219 -26.56 1.23 -19.45
C PRO A 219 -27.08 1.01 -18.02
N LEU A 220 -26.42 0.13 -17.26
CA LEU A 220 -26.74 -0.15 -15.86
C LEU A 220 -26.38 1.06 -14.97
N GLY A 221 -25.25 1.71 -15.24
CA GLY A 221 -24.82 2.94 -14.57
C GLY A 221 -25.84 4.05 -14.74
N ALA A 222 -26.29 4.31 -15.97
CA ALA A 222 -27.33 5.29 -16.26
C ALA A 222 -28.64 5.03 -15.48
N LEU A 223 -29.04 3.76 -15.36
CA LEU A 223 -30.23 3.38 -14.59
C LEU A 223 -30.03 3.59 -13.07
N LEU A 224 -28.88 3.22 -12.52
CA LEU A 224 -28.58 3.43 -11.10
C LEU A 224 -28.50 4.91 -10.74
N VAL A 225 -27.80 5.71 -11.57
CA VAL A 225 -27.66 7.15 -11.37
C VAL A 225 -29.01 7.84 -11.44
N SER A 226 -29.87 7.49 -12.40
CA SER A 226 -31.21 8.08 -12.51
C SER A 226 -32.11 7.74 -11.31
N ARG A 227 -32.04 6.52 -10.77
CA ARG A 227 -32.76 6.12 -9.54
C ARG A 227 -32.28 6.87 -8.31
N LEU A 228 -30.97 7.02 -8.15
CA LEU A 228 -30.38 7.74 -7.02
C LEU A 228 -30.65 9.25 -7.11
N SER A 229 -30.63 9.82 -8.32
CA SER A 229 -30.93 11.23 -8.55
C SER A 229 -32.39 11.58 -8.21
N PHE A 230 -33.33 10.66 -8.45
CA PHE A 230 -34.75 10.87 -8.10
C PHE A 230 -35.06 10.70 -6.61
N GLY A 231 -34.23 9.97 -5.86
CA GLY A 231 -34.38 9.81 -4.41
C GLY A 231 -33.76 10.94 -3.59
N ALA A 232 -33.02 11.85 -4.22
CA ALA A 232 -32.32 12.97 -3.58
C ALA A 232 -33.00 14.34 -3.80
N ALA A 233 -34.12 14.38 -4.52
CA ALA A 233 -34.98 15.55 -4.73
C ALA A 233 -36.22 15.48 -3.84
#